data_AF-A0A1Y2HSA9-F1
#
_entry.id   AF-A0A1Y2HSA9-F1
#
_cell.length_a   1.000
_cell.length_b   1.000
_cell.length_c   1.000
_cell.angle_alpha   90.00
_cell.angle_beta   90.00
_cell.angle_gamma   90.00
#
_symmetry.space_group_name_H-M   'P 1'
#
loop_
_entity.id
_entity.type
_entity.pdbx_description
1 polymer ?
#
loop_
_entity_poly.entity_id
_entity_poly.type
_entity_poly.pdbx_seq_one_letter_code
_entity_poly.pdbx_strand_id
1 'polypeptide(L)'
;MYRLAHHCIQSFFEQAVAWRAPVPQPRLAQRAWNPRPYTSVTHAPSQPSRTDGQPLSSASAEVIITQAPPVTLGPIRLSTIRSKTILQATIPSTGATTSAEARPLVVTQRPAPTHNAARTIVATFFPANYPLSVAPGYLRYTQWSFIHSVAGTVTGVLSMQSLLFAIGLGAGSIPLAAALNWIIKDGLGQLGGVLYASFMGEKFDSEPKRLRLTAAAAMQAASFLELLTPLFPHLFLPIASISNVGKNVAWLASSATRAQINQTFALHDNLGDITGKAGSQATAAGVVGTGLGVIISSQVGHDFLPILATFVPFSALTLWSVVQSNNAVVTRTLNAQRLDLILQKWSRARQVPTPEAVAVQERFVTQYVSPVRVNPPLTELVHVATSSQNAVAWEASLVGKQGFVLGGNKRVWMVHGAEPRAILRGYFAASMADSGKVMDDFDAFMVQLKAKGWHEDSVHVDQDVAAIKVESK
;
A
#
# COMPACT_ATOMS: atom_id res chain seq x y z
N MET A 1 17.13 -15.07 27.20
CA MET A 1 15.92 -14.61 26.49
C MET A 1 16.19 -14.09 25.08
N TYR A 2 17.07 -13.10 24.87
CA TYR A 2 17.37 -12.56 23.51
C TYR A 2 17.83 -13.61 22.48
N ARG A 3 18.76 -14.50 22.87
CA ARG A 3 19.22 -15.60 21.98
C ARG A 3 18.13 -16.62 21.66
N LEU A 4 17.24 -16.88 22.61
CA LEU A 4 16.11 -17.79 22.44
C LEU A 4 15.08 -17.19 21.48
N ALA A 5 14.75 -15.91 21.65
CA ALA A 5 13.87 -15.17 20.75
C ALA A 5 14.46 -15.09 19.33
N HIS A 6 15.76 -14.82 19.20
CA HIS A 6 16.45 -14.80 17.90
C HIS A 6 16.41 -16.17 17.21
N HIS A 7 16.64 -17.27 17.94
CA HIS A 7 16.56 -18.63 17.38
C HIS A 7 15.13 -19.01 16.99
N CYS A 8 14.12 -18.67 17.79
CA CYS A 8 12.72 -18.92 17.43
C CYS A 8 12.30 -18.14 16.18
N ILE A 9 12.73 -16.87 16.06
CA ILE A 9 12.43 -16.04 14.88
C ILE A 9 13.12 -16.60 13.63
N GLN A 10 14.42 -16.95 13.72
CA GLN A 10 15.17 -17.54 12.61
C GLN A 10 14.55 -18.87 12.17
N SER A 11 14.25 -19.77 13.11
CA SER A 11 13.64 -21.07 12.81
C SER A 11 12.24 -20.92 12.20
N PHE A 12 11.45 -19.94 12.63
CA PHE A 12 10.15 -19.63 12.00
C PHE A 12 10.31 -19.20 10.54
N PHE A 13 11.26 -18.31 10.23
CA PHE A 13 11.53 -17.88 8.84
C PHE A 13 12.09 -19.01 7.98
N GLU A 14 12.99 -19.85 8.52
CA GLU A 14 13.54 -21.02 7.81
C GLU A 14 12.46 -22.06 7.48
N GLN A 15 11.56 -22.35 8.44
CA GLN A 15 10.44 -23.26 8.22
C GLN A 15 9.39 -22.67 7.25
N ALA A 16 9.15 -21.35 7.30
CA ALA A 16 8.25 -20.68 6.36
C ALA A 16 8.78 -20.69 4.92
N VAL A 17 10.10 -20.60 4.73
CA VAL A 17 10.75 -20.75 3.42
C VAL A 17 10.68 -22.19 2.93
N ALA A 18 10.82 -23.17 3.82
CA ALA A 18 10.71 -24.60 3.50
C ALA A 18 9.28 -25.06 3.13
N TRP A 19 8.25 -24.34 3.59
CA TRP A 19 6.84 -24.66 3.32
C TRP A 19 6.32 -24.19 1.95
N ARG A 20 7.10 -23.37 1.22
CA ARG A 20 6.77 -23.06 -0.18
C ARG A 20 7.13 -24.25 -1.07
N ALA A 21 6.11 -24.95 -1.57
CA ALA A 21 6.27 -25.85 -2.71
C ALA A 21 7.00 -25.10 -3.84
N PRO A 22 7.94 -25.74 -4.57
CA PRO A 22 8.67 -25.08 -5.64
C PRO A 22 7.71 -24.65 -6.74
N VAL A 23 7.44 -23.36 -6.84
CA VAL A 23 6.83 -22.74 -8.02
C VAL A 23 7.82 -22.91 -9.17
N PRO A 24 7.45 -23.48 -10.32
CA PRO A 24 8.36 -23.59 -11.46
C PRO A 24 8.78 -22.19 -11.90
N GLN A 25 10.06 -21.85 -11.75
CA GLN A 25 10.59 -20.59 -12.26
C GLN A 25 10.57 -20.64 -13.80
N PRO A 26 9.90 -19.71 -14.51
CA PRO A 26 10.18 -19.51 -15.91
C PRO A 26 11.62 -19.01 -16.05
N ARG A 27 12.45 -19.70 -16.84
CA ARG A 27 13.80 -19.26 -17.20
C ARG A 27 13.70 -17.91 -17.92
N LEU A 28 13.79 -16.82 -17.17
CA LEU A 28 14.09 -15.50 -17.71
C LEU A 28 15.58 -15.50 -18.08
N ALA A 29 15.86 -15.29 -19.36
CA ALA A 29 17.21 -15.04 -19.83
C ALA A 29 17.80 -13.88 -19.03
N GLN A 30 18.84 -14.16 -18.23
CA GLN A 30 19.63 -13.16 -17.53
C GLN A 30 20.29 -12.26 -18.58
N ARG A 31 19.65 -11.13 -18.90
CA ARG A 31 20.31 -10.01 -19.56
C ARG A 31 21.15 -9.32 -18.49
N ALA A 32 22.45 -9.63 -18.48
CA ALA A 32 23.40 -9.01 -17.58
C ALA A 32 23.32 -7.48 -17.68
N TRP A 33 23.02 -6.84 -16.54
CA TRP A 33 23.14 -5.41 -16.35
C TRP A 33 24.64 -5.07 -16.34
N ASN A 34 25.13 -4.49 -17.44
CA ASN A 34 26.52 -4.05 -17.56
C ASN A 34 26.57 -2.52 -17.36
N PRO A 35 26.98 -2.00 -16.18
CA PRO A 35 27.10 -0.56 -15.99
C PRO A 35 28.33 -0.05 -16.73
N ARG A 36 28.13 0.60 -17.89
CA ARG A 36 29.21 1.35 -18.55
C ARG A 36 29.53 2.60 -17.73
N PRO A 37 30.80 2.86 -17.37
CA PRO A 37 31.18 4.14 -16.79
C PRO A 37 31.15 5.24 -17.85
N TYR A 38 30.56 6.39 -17.49
CA TYR A 38 30.67 7.63 -18.25
C TYR A 38 32.12 8.12 -18.18
N THR A 39 32.87 8.02 -19.27
CA THR A 39 34.15 8.72 -19.45
C THR A 39 33.93 9.92 -20.38
N SER A 40 34.12 11.12 -19.81
CA SER A 40 34.17 12.38 -20.55
C SER A 40 35.41 12.42 -21.44
N VAL A 41 35.20 12.66 -22.73
CA VAL A 41 36.23 12.85 -23.74
C VAL A 41 36.84 14.25 -23.61
N THR A 42 38.13 14.34 -23.31
CA THR A 42 38.96 15.50 -23.62
C THR A 42 40.31 15.02 -24.17
N HIS A 43 40.71 15.64 -25.28
CA HIS A 43 41.83 15.31 -26.15
C HIS A 43 43.20 15.11 -25.47
N ALA A 44 43.94 14.12 -25.95
CA ALA A 44 45.38 13.91 -25.69
C ALA A 44 46.27 14.91 -26.47
N PRO A 45 47.57 14.98 -26.17
CA PRO A 45 48.49 14.29 -27.09
C PRO A 45 49.73 13.60 -26.46
N SER A 46 50.02 12.41 -27.02
CA SER A 46 51.32 11.82 -27.40
C SER A 46 52.49 11.67 -26.39
N GLN A 47 52.92 10.42 -26.13
CA GLN A 47 54.16 9.79 -26.68
C GLN A 47 54.47 8.38 -26.07
N PRO A 48 55.35 7.53 -26.67
CA PRO A 48 55.14 6.08 -26.80
C PRO A 48 56.18 5.13 -26.15
N SER A 49 55.90 3.81 -26.28
CA SER A 49 56.79 2.63 -26.14
C SER A 49 57.11 2.17 -24.68
N ARG A 50 57.28 0.89 -24.31
CA ARG A 50 57.83 -0.30 -25.03
C ARG A 50 57.62 -1.60 -24.19
N THR A 51 57.34 -2.71 -24.90
CA THR A 51 57.79 -4.13 -24.74
C THR A 51 57.71 -4.93 -23.41
N ASP A 52 57.01 -6.07 -23.54
CA ASP A 52 57.40 -7.48 -23.31
C ASP A 52 57.89 -7.99 -21.95
N GLY A 53 57.32 -9.14 -21.54
CA GLY A 53 57.99 -10.12 -20.67
C GLY A 53 57.12 -10.78 -19.60
N GLN A 54 56.45 -11.88 -19.94
CA GLN A 54 56.10 -12.96 -18.99
C GLN A 54 57.16 -14.08 -19.12
N PRO A 55 57.34 -15.05 -18.18
CA PRO A 55 56.27 -15.71 -17.39
C PRO A 55 56.59 -16.25 -15.95
N LEU A 56 55.50 -16.67 -15.27
CA LEU A 56 55.31 -17.74 -14.26
C LEU A 56 56.16 -17.78 -12.95
N SER A 57 55.50 -17.66 -11.78
CA SER A 57 55.24 -18.79 -10.87
C SER A 57 54.41 -18.38 -9.63
N SER A 58 53.79 -19.38 -9.02
CA SER A 58 52.89 -19.39 -7.87
C SER A 58 53.50 -18.91 -6.54
N ALA A 59 52.82 -18.00 -5.83
CA ALA A 59 52.89 -17.91 -4.37
C ALA A 59 51.66 -17.17 -3.81
N SER A 60 51.01 -17.81 -2.84
CA SER A 60 49.92 -17.29 -2.02
C SER A 60 50.33 -15.99 -1.31
N ALA A 61 49.48 -14.96 -1.36
CA ALA A 61 49.66 -13.75 -0.56
C ALA A 61 48.39 -13.47 0.27
N GLU A 62 48.58 -13.61 1.58
CA GLU A 62 47.68 -13.24 2.67
C GLU A 62 47.12 -11.82 2.52
N VAL A 63 45.81 -11.68 2.75
CA VAL A 63 45.17 -10.38 2.96
C VAL A 63 45.49 -9.93 4.38
N ILE A 64 46.53 -9.12 4.53
CA ILE A 64 46.84 -8.42 5.78
C ILE A 64 45.81 -7.29 5.93
N ILE A 65 44.85 -7.49 6.84
CA ILE A 65 43.98 -6.43 7.34
C ILE A 65 44.82 -5.55 8.26
N THR A 66 45.34 -4.44 7.75
CA THR A 66 45.94 -3.40 8.59
C THR A 66 44.82 -2.68 9.36
N GLN A 67 44.72 -2.99 10.65
CA GLN A 67 43.91 -2.22 11.60
C GLN A 67 44.50 -0.81 11.73
N ALA A 68 43.69 0.22 11.51
CA ALA A 68 44.07 1.59 11.84
C ALA A 68 44.29 1.71 13.36
N PRO A 69 45.30 2.47 13.82
CA PRO A 69 45.55 2.64 15.25
C PRO A 69 44.40 3.40 15.93
N PRO A 70 44.13 3.14 17.22
CA PRO A 70 43.03 3.78 17.93
C PRO A 70 43.33 5.26 18.13
N VAL A 71 42.47 6.13 17.59
CA VAL A 71 42.52 7.56 17.89
C VAL A 71 42.09 7.78 19.33
N THR A 72 43.04 8.17 20.18
CA THR A 72 42.81 8.51 21.58
C THR A 72 42.16 9.90 21.64
N LEU A 73 40.86 9.96 21.92
CA LEU A 73 40.16 11.23 22.19
C LEU A 73 40.60 11.74 23.56
N GLY A 74 41.34 12.86 23.58
CA GLY A 74 41.64 13.61 24.81
C GLY A 74 40.36 14.17 25.46
N PRO A 75 40.39 14.53 26.75
CA PRO A 75 39.18 14.84 27.52
C PRO A 75 38.49 16.11 27.02
N ILE A 76 37.23 15.98 26.61
CA ILE A 76 36.34 17.09 26.24
C ILE A 76 35.89 17.76 27.55
N ARG A 77 36.37 18.99 27.83
CA ARG A 77 35.78 19.83 28.88
C ARG A 77 34.47 20.42 28.37
N LEU A 78 33.34 19.93 28.89
CA LEU A 78 32.06 20.62 28.75
C LEU A 78 32.05 21.86 29.64
N SER A 79 31.87 23.03 29.03
CA SER A 79 31.32 24.19 29.73
C SER A 79 30.06 24.63 28.99
N THR A 80 28.96 24.67 29.73
CA THR A 80 27.67 25.18 29.26
C THR A 80 27.72 26.70 29.33
N ILE A 81 27.49 27.41 28.24
CA ILE A 81 26.84 28.74 28.21
C ILE A 81 26.31 29.02 26.80
N ARG A 82 25.13 29.66 26.81
CA ARG A 82 24.27 30.03 25.67
C ARG A 82 25.00 30.74 24.53
N SER A 83 24.51 30.45 23.33
CA SER A 83 24.58 31.27 22.10
C SER A 83 25.85 31.16 21.25
N LYS A 84 25.69 30.44 20.12
CA LYS A 84 26.40 30.56 18.82
C LYS A 84 27.91 30.87 18.88
N THR A 85 28.74 29.86 18.61
CA THR A 85 30.08 30.09 18.03
C THR A 85 30.42 29.04 16.98
N ILE A 86 30.88 29.56 15.84
CA ILE A 86 31.45 28.87 14.68
C ILE A 86 32.81 28.28 15.10
N LEU A 87 33.04 26.98 14.86
CA LEU A 87 34.33 26.35 15.10
C LEU A 87 35.37 26.91 14.12
N GLN A 88 36.27 27.75 14.63
CA GLN A 88 37.48 28.16 13.92
C GLN A 88 38.62 27.29 14.47
N ALA A 89 39.06 26.31 13.69
CA ALA A 89 40.19 25.47 14.06
C ALA A 89 41.50 26.27 13.88
N THR A 90 42.16 26.60 14.99
CA THR A 90 43.51 27.15 14.98
C THR A 90 44.50 26.02 14.74
N ILE A 91 45.08 25.94 13.54
CA ILE A 91 46.23 25.08 13.25
C ILE A 91 47.49 25.87 13.64
N PRO A 92 48.41 25.34 14.46
CA PRO A 92 49.69 25.99 14.72
C PRO A 92 50.56 25.99 13.46
N SER A 93 51.10 27.16 13.14
CA SER A 93 51.97 27.41 12.00
C SER A 93 53.37 26.82 12.21
N THR A 94 53.80 25.94 11.31
CA THR A 94 55.23 25.67 11.05
C THR A 94 55.51 26.06 9.60
N GLY A 95 56.55 26.90 9.42
CA GLY A 95 56.73 27.73 8.24
C GLY A 95 57.12 26.99 6.96
N ALA A 96 56.66 27.55 5.84
CA ALA A 96 57.41 27.67 4.60
C ALA A 96 56.68 28.70 3.71
N THR A 97 57.41 29.75 3.34
CA THR A 97 57.02 30.83 2.44
C THR A 97 56.81 30.32 1.02
N THR A 98 55.64 30.56 0.44
CA THR A 98 55.48 30.77 -1.02
C THR A 98 54.20 31.56 -1.30
N SER A 99 54.37 32.68 -1.98
CA SER A 99 53.33 33.63 -2.38
C SER A 99 52.25 32.96 -3.23
N ALA A 100 51.00 32.99 -2.76
CA ALA A 100 49.82 32.69 -3.56
C ALA A 100 48.78 33.79 -3.35
N GLU A 101 48.43 34.45 -4.45
CA GLU A 101 47.49 35.54 -4.61
C GLU A 101 46.09 35.14 -4.08
N ALA A 102 45.65 35.79 -3.00
CA ALA A 102 44.37 35.47 -2.35
C ALA A 102 43.19 36.01 -3.18
N ARG A 103 42.55 35.14 -3.96
CA ARG A 103 41.22 35.41 -4.52
C ARG A 103 40.22 35.58 -3.36
N PRO A 104 39.43 36.66 -3.29
CA PRO A 104 38.41 36.79 -2.26
C PRO A 104 37.36 35.69 -2.44
N LEU A 105 37.27 34.80 -1.46
CA LEU A 105 36.16 33.87 -1.31
C LEU A 105 34.88 34.70 -1.17
N VAL A 106 34.09 34.78 -2.24
CA VAL A 106 32.71 35.24 -2.16
C VAL A 106 31.97 34.19 -1.34
N VAL A 107 31.87 34.44 -0.03
CA VAL A 107 30.96 33.72 0.84
C VAL A 107 29.56 34.14 0.42
N THR A 108 28.93 33.35 -0.45
CA THR A 108 27.50 33.47 -0.72
C THR A 108 26.79 33.20 0.61
N GLN A 109 26.42 34.26 1.33
CA GLN A 109 25.59 34.13 2.52
C GLN A 109 24.29 33.45 2.07
N ARG A 110 24.11 32.18 2.46
CA ARG A 110 22.81 31.52 2.37
C ARG A 110 21.85 32.37 3.21
N PRO A 111 20.77 32.93 2.64
CA PRO A 111 19.82 33.69 3.43
C PRO A 111 19.34 32.82 4.60
N ALA A 112 19.39 33.36 5.81
CA ALA A 112 18.87 32.69 6.99
C ALA A 112 17.43 32.24 6.69
N PRO A 113 17.04 30.99 6.96
CA PRO A 113 15.72 30.54 6.61
C PRO A 113 14.73 31.22 7.56
N THR A 114 14.07 32.27 7.08
CA THR A 114 12.83 32.77 7.68
C THR A 114 11.79 31.68 7.44
N HIS A 115 11.77 30.67 8.30
CA HIS A 115 10.78 29.61 8.26
C HIS A 115 9.44 30.18 8.70
N ASN A 116 8.62 30.61 7.74
CA ASN A 116 7.20 30.83 7.97
C ASN A 116 6.61 29.51 8.49
N ALA A 117 5.91 29.53 9.63
CA ALA A 117 5.31 28.34 10.23
C ALA A 117 4.45 27.54 9.23
N ALA A 118 3.77 28.24 8.31
CA ALA A 118 3.03 27.65 7.20
C ALA A 118 3.92 26.77 6.28
N ARG A 119 5.14 27.22 5.95
CA ARG A 119 6.09 26.42 5.15
C ARG A 119 6.54 25.17 5.90
N THR A 120 6.72 25.27 7.21
CA THR A 120 7.07 24.11 8.06
C THR A 120 5.93 23.10 8.09
N ILE A 121 4.68 23.54 8.30
CA ILE A 121 3.49 22.66 8.29
C ILE A 121 3.35 21.95 6.94
N VAL A 122 3.48 22.69 5.83
CA VAL A 122 3.42 22.10 4.49
C VAL A 122 4.55 21.09 4.30
N ALA A 123 5.79 21.44 4.65
CA ALA A 123 6.93 20.52 4.52
C ALA A 123 6.83 19.29 5.42
N THR A 124 6.16 19.38 6.58
CA THR A 124 5.96 18.26 7.50
C THR A 124 4.89 17.31 6.98
N PHE A 125 3.73 17.82 6.57
CA PHE A 125 2.55 17.01 6.28
C PHE A 125 2.28 16.75 4.81
N PHE A 126 2.88 17.49 3.88
CA PHE A 126 2.65 17.33 2.45
C PHE A 126 3.92 16.88 1.71
N PRO A 127 3.77 16.16 0.59
CA PRO A 127 4.91 15.73 -0.23
C PRO A 127 5.75 16.91 -0.73
N ALA A 128 7.01 16.64 -1.04
CA ALA A 128 7.91 17.62 -1.64
C ALA A 128 7.29 18.19 -2.93
N ASN A 129 7.41 19.50 -3.15
CA ASN A 129 6.84 20.22 -4.30
C ASN A 129 5.30 20.15 -4.42
N TYR A 130 4.58 19.85 -3.34
CA TYR A 130 3.13 19.99 -3.30
C TYR A 130 2.71 21.43 -3.69
N PRO A 131 1.68 21.63 -4.53
CA PRO A 131 0.71 20.63 -5.02
C PRO A 131 1.08 19.92 -6.33
N LEU A 132 2.18 20.28 -6.98
CA LEU A 132 2.51 19.79 -8.34
C LEU A 132 2.98 18.33 -8.36
N SER A 133 3.37 17.78 -7.22
CA SER A 133 3.91 16.42 -7.09
C SER A 133 2.86 15.33 -6.86
N VAL A 134 1.58 15.67 -6.74
CA VAL A 134 0.52 14.70 -6.45
C VAL A 134 -0.64 14.80 -7.42
N ALA A 135 -1.35 13.69 -7.63
CA ALA A 135 -2.55 13.69 -8.46
C ALA A 135 -3.67 14.58 -7.86
N PRO A 136 -4.57 15.12 -8.71
CA PRO A 136 -5.73 15.87 -8.24
C PRO A 136 -6.55 15.09 -7.20
N GLY A 137 -7.14 15.79 -6.23
CA GLY A 137 -7.94 15.18 -5.17
C GLY A 137 -7.16 14.77 -3.91
N TYR A 138 -5.82 14.77 -3.94
CA TYR A 138 -4.99 14.41 -2.77
C TYR A 138 -5.35 15.21 -1.51
N LEU A 139 -5.50 16.54 -1.61
CA LEU A 139 -5.83 17.37 -0.45
C LEU A 139 -7.17 16.99 0.17
N ARG A 140 -8.20 16.82 -0.67
CA ARG A 140 -9.54 16.45 -0.21
C ARG A 140 -9.51 15.06 0.43
N TYR A 141 -8.80 14.10 -0.18
CA TYR A 141 -8.59 12.78 0.40
C TYR A 141 -7.91 12.86 1.78
N THR A 142 -6.84 13.65 1.90
CA THR A 142 -6.08 13.83 3.15
C THR A 142 -6.92 14.46 4.25
N GLN A 143 -7.71 15.50 3.94
CA GLN A 143 -8.59 16.16 4.91
C GLN A 143 -9.64 15.19 5.47
N TRP A 144 -10.35 14.47 4.58
CA TRP A 144 -11.35 13.49 5.01
C TRP A 144 -10.71 12.29 5.73
N SER A 145 -9.52 11.85 5.30
CA SER A 145 -8.77 10.79 6.00
C SER A 145 -8.33 11.23 7.38
N PHE A 146 -7.95 12.50 7.57
CA PHE A 146 -7.61 13.05 8.87
C PHE A 146 -8.83 13.04 9.81
N ILE A 147 -9.99 13.51 9.33
CA ILE A 147 -11.24 13.49 10.11
C ILE A 147 -11.64 12.05 10.46
N HIS A 148 -11.58 11.13 9.48
CA HIS A 148 -11.80 9.71 9.68
C HIS A 148 -10.90 9.14 10.78
N SER A 149 -9.59 9.44 10.74
CA SER A 149 -8.64 8.98 11.74
C SER A 149 -8.89 9.57 13.12
N VAL A 150 -9.15 10.87 13.23
CA VAL A 150 -9.50 11.51 14.52
C VAL A 150 -10.75 10.88 15.12
N ALA A 151 -11.84 10.79 14.36
CA ALA A 151 -13.10 10.22 14.83
C ALA A 151 -12.97 8.73 15.19
N GLY A 152 -12.26 7.95 14.36
CA GLY A 152 -11.99 6.55 14.63
C GLY A 152 -11.18 6.35 15.91
N THR A 153 -10.14 7.17 16.14
CA THR A 153 -9.36 7.14 17.37
C THR A 153 -10.20 7.50 18.60
N VAL A 154 -11.09 8.50 18.52
CA VAL A 154 -12.04 8.81 19.61
C VAL A 154 -12.90 7.58 19.96
N THR A 155 -13.49 6.92 18.95
CA THR A 155 -14.26 5.69 19.20
C THR A 155 -13.41 4.55 19.78
N GLY A 156 -12.14 4.47 19.38
CA GLY A 156 -11.17 3.53 19.93
C GLY A 156 -10.88 3.78 21.41
N VAL A 157 -10.76 5.04 21.83
CA VAL A 157 -10.57 5.41 23.25
C VAL A 157 -11.79 5.04 24.08
N LEU A 158 -13.01 5.35 23.61
CA LEU A 158 -14.26 5.00 24.32
C LEU A 158 -14.44 3.48 24.47
N SER A 159 -14.13 2.74 23.40
CA SER A 159 -14.10 1.27 23.40
C SER A 159 -13.09 0.73 24.42
N MET A 160 -11.86 1.27 24.41
CA MET A 160 -10.79 0.86 25.32
C MET A 160 -11.11 1.20 26.79
N GLN A 161 -11.73 2.35 27.05
CA GLN A 161 -12.20 2.71 28.39
C GLN A 161 -13.20 1.66 28.91
N SER A 162 -14.16 1.27 28.07
CA SER A 162 -15.17 0.27 28.43
C SER A 162 -14.52 -1.09 28.72
N LEU A 163 -13.56 -1.50 27.90
CA LEU A 163 -12.76 -2.71 28.13
C LEU A 163 -12.03 -2.67 29.48
N LEU A 164 -11.33 -1.56 29.77
CA LEU A 164 -10.60 -1.39 31.03
C LEU A 164 -11.53 -1.40 32.25
N PHE A 165 -12.70 -0.77 32.12
CA PHE A 165 -13.71 -0.80 33.16
C PHE A 165 -14.23 -2.23 33.40
N ALA A 166 -14.51 -3.00 32.34
CA ALA A 166 -14.96 -4.39 32.45
C ALA A 166 -13.92 -5.29 33.15
N ILE A 167 -12.62 -5.05 32.93
CA ILE A 167 -11.55 -5.74 33.65
C ILE A 167 -11.58 -5.40 35.13
N GLY A 168 -11.75 -4.11 35.47
CA GLY A 168 -11.84 -3.63 36.85
C GLY A 168 -13.06 -4.16 37.61
N LEU A 169 -14.14 -4.48 36.90
CA LEU A 169 -15.36 -5.10 37.46
C LEU A 169 -15.21 -6.60 37.75
N GLY A 170 -14.21 -7.27 37.18
CA GLY A 170 -13.90 -8.67 37.48
C GLY A 170 -13.44 -8.82 38.94
N ALA A 171 -14.33 -9.33 39.80
CA ALA A 171 -14.16 -9.43 41.25
C ALA A 171 -12.73 -9.81 41.68
N GLY A 172 -12.04 -8.86 42.32
CA GLY A 172 -10.76 -9.10 43.00
C GLY A 172 -9.59 -9.47 42.10
N SER A 173 -9.53 -8.94 40.86
CA SER A 173 -8.52 -9.33 39.86
C SER A 173 -7.11 -9.36 40.46
N ILE A 174 -6.60 -10.56 40.73
CA ILE A 174 -5.18 -10.78 40.97
C ILE A 174 -4.48 -10.17 39.75
N PRO A 175 -3.49 -9.28 39.91
CA PRO A 175 -2.82 -8.62 38.78
C PRO A 175 -2.36 -9.59 37.67
N LEU A 176 -2.03 -10.83 38.05
CA LEU A 176 -1.71 -11.92 37.15
C LEU A 176 -2.88 -12.37 36.25
N ALA A 177 -4.10 -12.52 36.78
CA ALA A 177 -5.26 -12.94 36.01
C ALA A 177 -5.66 -11.87 34.97
N ALA A 178 -5.60 -10.60 35.35
CA ALA A 178 -5.78 -9.49 34.42
C ALA A 178 -4.71 -9.51 33.32
N ALA A 179 -3.43 -9.70 33.67
CA ALA A 179 -2.34 -9.80 32.72
C ALA A 179 -2.50 -11.00 31.75
N LEU A 180 -2.94 -12.15 32.24
CA LEU A 180 -3.22 -13.32 31.39
C LEU A 180 -4.35 -13.06 30.40
N ASN A 181 -5.44 -12.42 30.84
CA ASN A 181 -6.53 -12.03 29.94
C ASN A 181 -6.05 -11.07 28.83
N TRP A 182 -5.18 -10.13 29.17
CA TRP A 182 -4.54 -9.24 28.19
C TRP A 182 -3.70 -10.00 27.16
N ILE A 183 -2.83 -10.88 27.62
CA ILE A 183 -1.95 -11.67 26.74
C ILE A 183 -2.76 -12.57 25.82
N ILE A 184 -3.79 -13.26 26.33
CA ILE A 184 -4.64 -14.15 25.54
C ILE A 184 -5.41 -13.34 24.49
N LYS A 185 -6.05 -12.24 24.90
CA LYS A 185 -6.80 -11.34 23.99
C LYS A 185 -5.89 -10.80 22.86
N ASP A 186 -4.70 -10.32 23.23
CA ASP A 186 -3.76 -9.71 22.28
C ASP A 186 -3.09 -10.74 21.37
N GLY A 187 -2.71 -11.90 21.93
CA GLY A 187 -2.17 -13.02 21.17
C GLY A 187 -3.19 -13.55 20.14
N LEU A 188 -4.43 -13.77 20.54
CA LEU A 188 -5.50 -14.20 19.62
C LEU A 188 -5.75 -13.16 18.52
N GLY A 189 -5.74 -11.87 18.87
CA GLY A 189 -5.89 -10.79 17.89
C GLY A 189 -4.81 -10.81 16.81
N GLN A 190 -3.54 -10.95 17.22
CA GLN A 190 -2.41 -11.03 16.30
C GLN A 190 -2.45 -12.30 15.44
N LEU A 191 -2.73 -13.46 16.03
CA LEU A 191 -2.87 -14.73 15.30
C LEU A 191 -4.00 -14.66 14.26
N GLY A 192 -5.16 -14.10 14.64
CA GLY A 192 -6.28 -13.89 13.72
C GLY A 192 -5.91 -12.98 12.53
N GLY A 193 -5.13 -11.92 12.79
CA GLY A 193 -4.60 -11.05 11.74
C GLY A 193 -3.65 -11.78 10.78
N VAL A 194 -2.73 -12.59 11.30
CA VAL A 194 -1.79 -13.40 10.49
C VAL A 194 -2.55 -14.40 9.61
N LEU A 195 -3.51 -15.13 10.19
CA LEU A 195 -4.34 -16.08 9.44
C LEU A 195 -5.11 -15.36 8.33
N TYR A 196 -5.77 -14.24 8.64
CA TYR A 196 -6.49 -13.47 7.64
C TYR A 196 -5.60 -12.98 6.50
N ALA A 197 -4.41 -12.45 6.81
CA ALA A 197 -3.45 -12.01 5.79
C ALA A 197 -3.01 -13.18 4.88
N SER A 198 -2.86 -14.39 5.44
CA SER A 198 -2.49 -15.58 4.66
C SER A 198 -3.56 -16.03 3.67
N PHE A 199 -4.84 -15.81 3.97
CA PHE A 199 -5.96 -16.22 3.10
C PHE A 199 -6.41 -15.16 2.10
N MET A 200 -6.15 -13.88 2.36
CA MET A 200 -6.78 -12.77 1.63
C MET A 200 -5.83 -12.00 0.72
N GLY A 201 -4.55 -12.36 0.68
CA GLY A 201 -3.47 -11.59 0.01
C GLY A 201 -3.73 -11.21 -1.45
N GLU A 202 -4.44 -12.04 -2.23
CA GLU A 202 -4.69 -11.82 -3.67
C GLU A 202 -5.96 -10.99 -3.95
N LYS A 203 -6.85 -10.81 -2.96
CA LYS A 203 -8.18 -10.20 -3.16
C LYS A 203 -8.24 -8.69 -2.85
N PHE A 204 -7.17 -8.11 -2.30
CA PHE A 204 -7.18 -6.70 -1.91
C PHE A 204 -7.10 -5.72 -3.08
N ASP A 205 -6.62 -6.18 -4.24
CA ASP A 205 -6.28 -5.29 -5.35
C ASP A 205 -7.48 -4.93 -6.24
N SER A 206 -8.59 -5.68 -6.17
CA SER A 206 -9.70 -5.52 -7.11
C SER A 206 -10.62 -4.33 -6.81
N GLU A 207 -10.83 -4.01 -5.53
CA GLU A 207 -11.80 -2.97 -5.11
C GLU A 207 -11.33 -2.17 -3.87
N PRO A 208 -10.24 -1.37 -3.97
CA PRO A 208 -9.65 -0.65 -2.83
C PRO A 208 -10.64 0.22 -2.06
N LYS A 209 -11.52 0.95 -2.75
CA LYS A 209 -12.50 1.86 -2.14
C LYS A 209 -13.51 1.09 -1.28
N ARG A 210 -14.09 0.01 -1.83
CA ARG A 210 -15.06 -0.82 -1.12
C ARG A 210 -14.39 -1.52 0.06
N LEU A 211 -13.22 -2.11 -0.17
CA LEU A 211 -12.48 -2.81 0.88
C LEU A 211 -12.07 -1.87 2.02
N ARG A 212 -11.72 -0.62 1.72
CA ARG A 212 -11.44 0.40 2.73
C ARG A 212 -12.67 0.74 3.56
N LEU A 213 -13.84 0.85 2.92
CA LEU A 213 -15.11 1.08 3.62
C LEU A 213 -15.51 -0.12 4.48
N THR A 214 -15.39 -1.35 3.97
CA THR A 214 -15.69 -2.57 4.74
C THR A 214 -14.73 -2.74 5.90
N ALA A 215 -13.45 -2.41 5.73
CA ALA A 215 -12.46 -2.40 6.81
C ALA A 215 -12.83 -1.38 7.89
N ALA A 216 -13.23 -0.16 7.51
CA ALA A 216 -13.70 0.83 8.46
C ALA A 216 -14.97 0.36 9.21
N ALA A 217 -15.94 -0.22 8.51
CA ALA A 217 -17.15 -0.78 9.12
C ALA A 217 -16.83 -1.93 10.10
N ALA A 218 -15.93 -2.85 9.72
CA ALA A 218 -15.47 -3.93 10.58
C ALA A 218 -14.74 -3.40 11.83
N MET A 219 -13.91 -2.36 11.69
CA MET A 219 -13.25 -1.70 12.82
C MET A 219 -14.27 -1.10 13.80
N GLN A 220 -15.29 -0.41 13.29
CA GLN A 220 -16.34 0.16 14.14
C GLN A 220 -17.20 -0.92 14.79
N ALA A 221 -17.54 -2.01 14.09
CA ALA A 221 -18.29 -3.13 14.65
C ALA A 221 -17.49 -3.85 15.76
N ALA A 222 -16.19 -4.06 15.55
CA ALA A 222 -15.32 -4.65 16.56
C ALA A 222 -15.16 -3.74 17.78
N SER A 223 -14.99 -2.43 17.56
CA SER A 223 -14.93 -1.44 18.65
C SER A 223 -16.25 -1.36 19.42
N PHE A 224 -17.38 -1.49 18.74
CA PHE A 224 -18.69 -1.59 19.38
C PHE A 224 -18.81 -2.87 20.22
N LEU A 225 -18.34 -4.02 19.70
CA LEU A 225 -18.34 -5.27 20.44
C LEU A 225 -17.50 -5.17 21.74
N GLU A 226 -16.35 -4.49 21.68
CA GLU A 226 -15.55 -4.22 22.88
C GLU A 226 -16.23 -3.25 23.85
N LEU A 227 -16.96 -2.26 23.34
CA LEU A 227 -17.76 -1.35 24.15
C LEU A 227 -18.85 -2.08 24.96
N LEU A 228 -19.35 -3.23 24.46
CA LEU A 228 -20.32 -4.08 25.17
C LEU A 228 -19.71 -4.90 26.32
N THR A 229 -18.38 -4.96 26.46
CA THR A 229 -17.73 -5.83 27.46
C THR A 229 -18.18 -5.61 28.91
N PRO A 230 -18.48 -4.37 29.39
CA PRO A 230 -18.98 -4.17 30.76
C PRO A 230 -20.35 -4.80 31.02
N LEU A 231 -21.17 -4.97 29.98
CA LEU A 231 -22.53 -5.54 30.12
C LEU A 231 -22.50 -7.06 30.31
N PHE A 232 -21.42 -7.71 29.91
CA PHE A 232 -21.26 -9.16 29.95
C PHE A 232 -19.94 -9.56 30.63
N PRO A 233 -19.75 -9.26 31.93
CA PRO A 233 -18.48 -9.51 32.62
C PRO A 233 -18.09 -11.01 32.63
N HIS A 234 -19.07 -11.91 32.62
CA HIS A 234 -18.87 -13.36 32.53
C HIS A 234 -18.39 -13.84 31.14
N LEU A 235 -18.59 -13.04 30.09
CA LEU A 235 -18.12 -13.30 28.72
C LEU A 235 -17.00 -12.33 28.30
N PHE A 236 -16.37 -11.64 29.26
CA PHE A 236 -15.36 -10.63 29.00
C PHE A 236 -14.28 -11.14 28.03
N LEU A 237 -13.64 -12.26 28.34
CA LEU A 237 -12.49 -12.75 27.58
C LEU A 237 -12.88 -13.16 26.14
N PRO A 238 -13.95 -13.95 25.89
CA PRO A 238 -14.42 -14.23 24.54
C PRO A 238 -14.77 -12.97 23.73
N ILE A 239 -15.57 -12.05 24.30
CA ILE A 239 -16.02 -10.83 23.60
C ILE A 239 -14.82 -9.95 23.26
N ALA A 240 -13.93 -9.72 24.24
CA ALA A 240 -12.73 -8.92 24.06
C ALA A 240 -11.78 -9.55 23.01
N SER A 241 -11.64 -10.88 22.99
CA SER A 241 -10.80 -11.58 22.03
C SER A 241 -11.36 -11.48 20.60
N ILE A 242 -12.67 -11.71 20.41
CA ILE A 242 -13.33 -11.59 19.11
C ILE A 242 -13.24 -10.16 18.58
N SER A 243 -13.49 -9.16 19.44
CA SER A 243 -13.28 -7.76 19.08
C SER A 243 -11.84 -7.52 18.62
N ASN A 244 -10.85 -7.97 19.38
CA ASN A 244 -9.45 -7.71 19.07
C ASN A 244 -9.01 -8.37 17.76
N VAL A 245 -9.51 -9.58 17.46
CA VAL A 245 -9.34 -10.23 16.15
C VAL A 245 -9.94 -9.36 15.04
N GLY A 246 -11.19 -8.91 15.20
CA GLY A 246 -11.87 -8.05 14.25
C GLY A 246 -11.13 -6.74 13.98
N LYS A 247 -10.63 -6.08 15.03
CA LYS A 247 -9.81 -4.85 14.92
C LYS A 247 -8.52 -5.09 14.16
N ASN A 248 -7.79 -6.18 14.45
CA ASN A 248 -6.56 -6.51 13.74
C ASN A 248 -6.81 -6.79 12.25
N VAL A 249 -7.84 -7.57 11.94
CA VAL A 249 -8.26 -7.85 10.56
C VAL A 249 -8.62 -6.56 9.81
N ALA A 250 -9.44 -5.71 10.43
CA ALA A 250 -9.84 -4.43 9.86
C ALA A 250 -8.66 -3.48 9.66
N TRP A 251 -7.71 -3.45 10.60
CA TRP A 251 -6.49 -2.65 10.49
C TRP A 251 -5.61 -3.11 9.33
N LEU A 252 -5.41 -4.42 9.16
CA LEU A 252 -4.65 -4.99 8.05
C LEU A 252 -5.30 -4.67 6.70
N ALA A 253 -6.62 -4.86 6.57
CA ALA A 253 -7.35 -4.52 5.35
C ALA A 253 -7.30 -3.01 5.04
N SER A 254 -7.38 -2.15 6.06
CA SER A 254 -7.22 -0.69 5.90
C SER A 254 -5.79 -0.32 5.47
N SER A 255 -4.78 -1.03 5.97
CA SER A 255 -3.38 -0.83 5.60
C SER A 255 -3.11 -1.19 4.14
N ALA A 256 -3.57 -2.38 3.70
CA ALA A 256 -3.44 -2.84 2.32
C ALA A 256 -4.09 -1.87 1.32
N THR A 257 -5.34 -1.48 1.58
CA THR A 257 -6.07 -0.54 0.71
C THR A 257 -5.44 0.85 0.67
N ARG A 258 -4.80 1.29 1.77
CA ARG A 258 -4.08 2.57 1.82
C ARG A 258 -2.84 2.58 0.93
N ALA A 259 -2.11 1.48 0.85
CA ALA A 259 -0.96 1.37 -0.05
C ALA A 259 -1.39 1.58 -1.51
N GLN A 260 -2.45 0.90 -1.94
CA GLN A 260 -3.00 1.04 -3.29
C GLN A 260 -3.55 2.45 -3.55
N ILE A 261 -4.24 3.06 -2.58
CA ILE A 261 -4.74 4.44 -2.72
C ILE A 261 -3.58 5.45 -2.82
N ASN A 262 -2.54 5.31 -2.00
CA ASN A 262 -1.36 6.18 -2.09
C ASN A 262 -0.68 6.10 -3.46
N GLN A 263 -0.66 4.91 -4.07
CA GLN A 263 -0.17 4.72 -5.43
C GLN A 263 -0.95 5.52 -6.47
N THR A 264 -2.27 5.69 -6.30
CA THR A 264 -3.08 6.51 -7.23
C THR A 264 -2.72 7.99 -7.20
N PHE A 265 -2.15 8.48 -6.09
CA PHE A 265 -1.74 9.87 -5.94
C PHE A 265 -0.28 10.11 -6.34
N ALA A 266 0.51 9.06 -6.51
CA ALA A 266 1.92 9.16 -6.86
C ALA A 266 2.12 9.68 -8.28
N LEU A 267 2.98 10.69 -8.41
CA LEU A 267 3.48 11.23 -9.66
C LEU A 267 5.02 11.25 -9.59
N HIS A 268 5.70 10.96 -10.70
CA HIS A 268 7.17 11.02 -10.77
C HIS A 268 7.88 10.13 -9.72
N ASP A 269 7.40 8.89 -9.53
CA ASP A 269 7.99 7.88 -8.63
C ASP A 269 8.10 8.31 -7.15
N ASN A 270 7.23 9.20 -6.68
CA ASN A 270 7.24 9.73 -5.31
C ASN A 270 6.39 8.94 -4.29
N LEU A 271 6.08 7.66 -4.56
CA LEU A 271 5.23 6.84 -3.69
C LEU A 271 5.74 6.75 -2.25
N GLY A 272 7.06 6.68 -2.06
CA GLY A 272 7.69 6.66 -0.75
C GLY A 272 7.43 7.92 0.07
N ASP A 273 7.52 9.10 -0.56
CA ASP A 273 7.24 10.38 0.10
C ASP A 273 5.76 10.49 0.48
N ILE A 274 4.85 10.18 -0.46
CA ILE A 274 3.40 10.16 -0.19
C ILE A 274 3.06 9.24 0.98
N THR A 275 3.65 8.04 1.01
CA THR A 275 3.40 7.06 2.07
C THR A 275 3.97 7.53 3.40
N GLY A 276 5.17 8.13 3.41
CA GLY A 276 5.75 8.74 4.61
C GLY A 276 4.89 9.87 5.17
N LYS A 277 4.40 10.76 4.30
CA LYS A 277 3.51 11.87 4.68
C LYS A 277 2.15 11.40 5.16
N ALA A 278 1.56 10.40 4.51
CA ALA A 278 0.34 9.75 4.97
C ALA A 278 0.52 9.12 6.37
N GLY A 279 1.70 8.55 6.65
CA GLY A 279 2.09 8.09 7.98
C GLY A 279 2.11 9.21 9.01
N SER A 280 2.80 10.32 8.73
CA SER A 280 2.84 11.49 9.62
C SER A 280 1.45 12.10 9.88
N GLN A 281 0.62 12.20 8.83
CA GLN A 281 -0.77 12.67 8.94
C GLN A 281 -1.59 11.75 9.85
N ALA A 282 -1.49 10.43 9.67
CA ALA A 282 -2.20 9.46 10.50
C ALA A 282 -1.75 9.51 11.97
N THR A 283 -0.45 9.65 12.23
CA THR A 283 0.08 9.82 13.60
C THR A 283 -0.45 11.09 14.25
N ALA A 284 -0.41 12.22 13.54
CA ALA A 284 -0.93 13.48 14.07
C ALA A 284 -2.45 13.41 14.34
N ALA A 285 -3.22 12.82 13.42
CA ALA A 285 -4.64 12.56 13.62
C ALA A 285 -4.89 11.67 14.84
N GLY A 286 -4.07 10.64 15.04
CA GLY A 286 -4.13 9.75 16.18
C GLY A 286 -3.84 10.46 17.51
N VAL A 287 -2.84 11.35 17.57
CA VAL A 287 -2.55 12.16 18.76
C VAL A 287 -3.72 13.08 19.09
N VAL A 288 -4.26 13.78 18.09
CA VAL A 288 -5.43 14.66 18.26
C VAL A 288 -6.65 13.87 18.72
N GLY A 289 -6.96 12.77 18.05
CA GLY A 289 -8.09 11.91 18.39
C GLY A 289 -7.95 11.25 19.75
N THR A 290 -6.74 10.89 20.18
CA THR A 290 -6.51 10.35 21.53
C THR A 290 -6.73 11.42 22.58
N GLY A 291 -6.18 12.62 22.40
CA GLY A 291 -6.39 13.74 23.32
C GLY A 291 -7.88 14.09 23.46
N LEU A 292 -8.60 14.22 22.33
CA LEU A 292 -10.04 14.44 22.33
C LEU A 292 -10.79 13.28 22.98
N GLY A 293 -10.42 12.04 22.65
CA GLY A 293 -11.03 10.83 23.21
C GLY A 293 -10.92 10.79 24.72
N VAL A 294 -9.74 11.08 25.30
CA VAL A 294 -9.53 11.10 26.75
C VAL A 294 -10.32 12.21 27.43
N ILE A 295 -10.36 13.42 26.83
CA ILE A 295 -11.15 14.53 27.38
C ILE A 295 -12.63 14.15 27.40
N ILE A 296 -13.16 13.63 26.29
CA ILE A 296 -14.55 13.20 26.18
C ILE A 296 -14.85 12.07 27.17
N SER A 297 -13.99 11.06 27.23
CA SER A 297 -14.21 9.89 28.06
C SER A 297 -14.21 10.23 29.56
N SER A 298 -13.39 11.22 29.97
CA SER A 298 -13.40 11.75 31.34
C SER A 298 -14.69 12.49 31.73
N GLN A 299 -15.42 13.06 30.76
CA GLN A 299 -16.67 13.78 31.00
C GLN A 299 -17.90 12.86 30.97
N VAL A 300 -17.85 11.83 30.13
CA VAL A 300 -18.97 10.90 29.90
C VAL A 300 -19.13 9.90 31.06
N GLY A 301 -18.06 9.59 31.78
CA GLY A 301 -18.07 8.63 32.89
C GLY A 301 -18.01 7.17 32.41
N HIS A 302 -18.52 6.24 33.22
CA HIS A 302 -18.43 4.79 32.98
C HIS A 302 -19.76 4.11 32.60
N ASP A 303 -20.86 4.88 32.59
CA ASP A 303 -22.18 4.34 32.26
C ASP A 303 -22.29 4.03 30.77
N PHE A 304 -22.93 2.90 30.45
CA PHE A 304 -23.03 2.42 29.07
C PHE A 304 -23.80 3.37 28.15
N LEU A 305 -24.93 3.95 28.60
CA LEU A 305 -25.77 4.79 27.75
C LEU A 305 -25.08 6.10 27.31
N PRO A 306 -24.43 6.88 28.19
CA PRO A 306 -23.65 8.05 27.78
C PRO A 306 -22.48 7.72 26.84
N ILE A 307 -21.76 6.61 27.10
CA ILE A 307 -20.68 6.15 26.22
C ILE A 307 -21.23 5.79 24.85
N LEU A 308 -22.35 5.07 24.79
CA LEU A 308 -23.01 4.70 23.55
C LEU A 308 -23.50 5.93 22.76
N ALA A 309 -24.15 6.87 23.45
CA ALA A 309 -24.64 8.13 22.86
C ALA A 309 -23.51 8.97 22.25
N THR A 310 -22.29 8.84 22.79
CA THR A 310 -21.09 9.49 22.26
C THR A 310 -20.43 8.68 21.14
N PHE A 311 -20.35 7.36 21.30
CA PHE A 311 -19.72 6.45 20.34
C PHE A 311 -20.43 6.46 18.98
N VAL A 312 -21.78 6.42 18.97
CA VAL A 312 -22.56 6.30 17.73
C VAL A 312 -22.32 7.47 16.76
N PRO A 313 -22.40 8.76 17.17
CA PRO A 313 -22.07 9.88 16.30
C PRO A 313 -20.64 9.86 15.74
N PHE A 314 -19.64 9.57 16.57
CA PHE A 314 -18.25 9.48 16.10
C PHE A 314 -18.02 8.29 15.16
N SER A 315 -18.71 7.18 15.40
CA SER A 315 -18.69 6.00 14.52
C SER A 315 -19.32 6.32 13.17
N ALA A 316 -20.48 6.99 13.16
CA ALA A 316 -21.11 7.47 11.94
C ALA A 316 -20.23 8.48 11.18
N LEU A 317 -19.59 9.41 11.91
CA LEU A 317 -18.63 10.36 11.34
C LEU A 317 -17.43 9.65 10.70
N THR A 318 -16.93 8.60 11.33
CA THR A 318 -15.82 7.77 10.83
C THR A 318 -16.19 7.12 9.50
N LEU A 319 -17.39 6.53 9.41
CA LEU A 319 -17.89 5.88 8.18
C LEU A 319 -18.22 6.89 7.09
N TRP A 320 -18.84 8.02 7.44
CA TRP A 320 -19.12 9.06 6.47
C TRP A 320 -17.83 9.68 5.91
N SER A 321 -16.84 9.95 6.77
CA SER A 321 -15.56 10.52 6.36
C SER A 321 -14.78 9.57 5.45
N VAL A 322 -14.85 8.25 5.65
CA VAL A 322 -14.20 7.31 4.74
C VAL A 322 -14.87 7.30 3.36
N VAL A 323 -16.21 7.39 3.30
CA VAL A 323 -16.93 7.55 2.03
C VAL A 323 -16.50 8.83 1.31
N GLN A 324 -16.41 9.96 2.03
CA GLN A 324 -15.95 11.22 1.45
C GLN A 324 -14.48 11.16 0.99
N SER A 325 -13.62 10.47 1.73
CA SER A 325 -12.22 10.24 1.32
C SER A 325 -12.15 9.41 0.03
N ASN A 326 -12.97 8.35 -0.09
CA ASN A 326 -13.00 7.48 -1.27
C ASN A 326 -13.52 8.20 -2.51
N ASN A 327 -14.48 9.13 -2.35
CA ASN A 327 -14.98 9.97 -3.45
C ASN A 327 -13.90 10.91 -4.02
N ALA A 328 -12.84 11.20 -3.27
CA ALA A 328 -11.72 12.01 -3.75
C ALA A 328 -10.65 11.20 -4.49
N VAL A 329 -10.73 9.87 -4.47
CA VAL A 329 -9.74 8.97 -5.09
C VAL A 329 -10.16 8.65 -6.53
N VAL A 330 -9.26 8.87 -7.49
CA VAL A 330 -9.42 8.46 -8.88
C VAL A 330 -8.48 7.30 -9.17
N THR A 331 -9.05 6.14 -9.46
CA THR A 331 -8.31 4.90 -9.78
C THR A 331 -8.21 4.71 -11.27
N ARG A 332 -7.00 4.44 -11.76
CA ARG A 332 -6.72 4.16 -13.19
C ARG A 332 -6.69 2.68 -13.55
N THR A 333 -6.78 1.81 -12.54
CA THR A 333 -6.87 0.35 -12.72
C THR A 333 -8.29 -0.05 -13.12
N LEU A 334 -8.40 -1.11 -13.91
CA LEU A 334 -9.66 -1.57 -14.47
C LEU A 334 -10.22 -2.71 -13.60
N ASN A 335 -11.40 -2.49 -13.01
CA ASN A 335 -12.19 -3.56 -12.39
C ASN A 335 -13.46 -3.81 -13.22
N ALA A 336 -14.26 -4.81 -12.84
CA ALA A 336 -15.49 -5.15 -13.57
C ALA A 336 -16.42 -3.93 -13.75
N GLN A 337 -16.68 -3.17 -12.68
CA GLN A 337 -17.54 -1.99 -12.72
C GLN A 337 -17.03 -0.91 -13.68
N ARG A 338 -15.74 -0.56 -13.62
CA ARG A 338 -15.14 0.46 -14.49
C ARG A 338 -15.20 0.01 -15.94
N LEU A 339 -14.91 -1.27 -16.22
CA LEU A 339 -15.02 -1.83 -17.56
C LEU A 339 -16.45 -1.74 -18.09
N ASP A 340 -17.46 -2.08 -17.30
CA ASP A 340 -18.86 -1.97 -17.72
C ASP A 340 -19.23 -0.52 -18.08
N LEU A 341 -18.84 0.45 -17.25
CA LEU A 341 -19.11 1.87 -17.49
C LEU A 341 -18.40 2.39 -18.75
N ILE A 342 -17.15 1.97 -18.96
CA ILE A 342 -16.36 2.31 -20.14
C ILE A 342 -16.99 1.70 -21.40
N LEU A 343 -17.32 0.41 -21.37
CA LEU A 343 -17.87 -0.32 -22.52
C LEU A 343 -19.31 0.08 -22.83
N GLN A 344 -20.09 0.48 -21.83
CA GLN A 344 -21.40 1.07 -22.03
C GLN A 344 -21.31 2.40 -22.80
N LYS A 345 -20.33 3.26 -22.49
CA LYS A 345 -20.10 4.50 -23.25
C LYS A 345 -19.52 4.23 -24.64
N TRP A 346 -18.61 3.27 -24.75
CA TRP A 346 -18.04 2.84 -26.02
C TRP A 346 -19.12 2.33 -26.99
N SER A 347 -19.99 1.43 -26.53
CA SER A 347 -21.06 0.86 -27.36
C SER A 347 -22.03 1.90 -27.90
N ARG A 348 -22.29 2.97 -27.15
CA ARG A 348 -23.22 4.05 -27.55
C ARG A 348 -22.56 5.12 -28.42
N ALA A 349 -21.34 5.54 -28.10
CA ALA A 349 -20.74 6.75 -28.66
C ALA A 349 -19.33 6.55 -29.25
N ARG A 350 -18.77 5.32 -29.20
CA ARG A 350 -17.40 5.00 -29.64
C ARG A 350 -16.32 5.88 -29.00
N GLN A 351 -16.57 6.26 -27.74
CA GLN A 351 -15.69 7.09 -26.94
C GLN A 351 -15.39 6.43 -25.60
N VAL A 352 -14.11 6.41 -25.23
CA VAL A 352 -13.68 5.99 -23.90
C VAL A 352 -13.73 7.19 -22.94
N PRO A 353 -14.46 7.11 -21.82
CA PRO A 353 -14.44 8.15 -20.79
C PRO A 353 -13.10 8.22 -20.06
N THR A 354 -12.78 9.36 -19.47
CA THR A 354 -11.60 9.50 -18.61
C THR A 354 -11.81 8.84 -17.23
N PRO A 355 -10.74 8.48 -16.50
CA PRO A 355 -10.83 7.96 -15.14
C PRO A 355 -11.66 8.84 -14.20
N GLU A 356 -11.54 10.16 -14.31
CA GLU A 356 -12.27 11.11 -13.47
C GLU A 356 -13.79 11.03 -13.73
N ALA A 357 -14.19 10.94 -15.01
CA ALA A 357 -15.59 10.83 -15.38
C ALA A 357 -16.23 9.50 -14.95
N VAL A 358 -15.43 8.42 -14.90
CA VAL A 358 -15.88 7.11 -14.39
C VAL A 358 -15.91 7.12 -12.86
N ALA A 359 -14.93 7.73 -12.19
CA ALA A 359 -14.84 7.79 -10.73
C ALA A 359 -16.07 8.39 -10.06
N VAL A 360 -16.74 9.37 -10.70
CA VAL A 360 -18.00 9.97 -10.21
C VAL A 360 -19.19 9.00 -10.29
N GLN A 361 -19.15 8.03 -11.21
CA GLN A 361 -20.22 7.04 -11.41
C GLN A 361 -19.97 5.74 -10.63
N GLU A 362 -18.79 5.56 -10.04
CA GLU A 362 -18.46 4.37 -9.26
C GLU A 362 -19.35 4.22 -8.03
N ARG A 363 -19.85 3.01 -7.81
CA ARG A 363 -20.62 2.63 -6.63
C ARG A 363 -19.79 1.64 -5.81
N PHE A 364 -19.29 2.08 -4.66
CA PHE A 364 -18.49 1.25 -3.75
C PHE A 364 -19.12 1.03 -2.38
N VAL A 365 -20.23 1.72 -2.06
CA VAL A 365 -20.96 1.55 -0.79
C VAL A 365 -21.70 0.22 -0.75
N THR A 366 -22.35 -0.13 -1.86
CA THR A 366 -22.99 -1.43 -2.06
C THR A 366 -22.14 -2.28 -2.99
N GLN A 367 -22.22 -3.60 -2.87
CA GLN A 367 -21.58 -4.51 -3.81
C GLN A 367 -22.15 -4.27 -5.22
N TYR A 368 -21.25 -4.03 -6.18
CA TYR A 368 -21.63 -3.93 -7.58
C TYR A 368 -21.67 -5.32 -8.21
N VAL A 369 -22.72 -5.58 -8.99
CA VAL A 369 -22.87 -6.83 -9.73
C VAL A 369 -22.75 -6.50 -11.21
N SER A 370 -21.70 -7.03 -11.85
CA SER A 370 -21.49 -6.84 -13.28
C SER A 370 -22.56 -7.56 -14.10
N PRO A 371 -23.05 -6.96 -15.20
CA PRO A 371 -23.86 -7.67 -16.18
C PRO A 371 -23.05 -8.75 -16.91
N VAL A 372 -21.72 -8.65 -16.96
CA VAL A 372 -20.84 -9.68 -17.53
C VAL A 372 -20.52 -10.73 -16.46
N ARG A 373 -20.92 -11.98 -16.71
CA ARG A 373 -20.60 -13.12 -15.85
C ARG A 373 -19.23 -13.67 -16.21
N VAL A 374 -18.33 -13.64 -15.24
CA VAL A 374 -16.97 -14.21 -15.35
C VAL A 374 -17.00 -15.66 -14.85
N ASN A 375 -16.42 -16.57 -15.63
CA ASN A 375 -16.33 -18.00 -15.35
C ASN A 375 -17.65 -18.67 -14.93
N PRO A 376 -18.76 -18.52 -15.68
CA PRO A 376 -19.94 -19.34 -15.43
C PRO A 376 -19.66 -20.83 -15.71
N PRO A 377 -20.50 -21.76 -15.21
CA PRO A 377 -20.29 -23.21 -15.40
C PRO A 377 -20.04 -23.59 -16.86
N LEU A 378 -19.08 -24.49 -17.10
CA LEU A 378 -18.68 -24.90 -18.46
C LEU A 378 -19.80 -25.57 -19.26
N THR A 379 -20.85 -26.09 -18.61
CA THR A 379 -22.06 -26.57 -19.28
C THR A 379 -22.74 -25.45 -20.09
N GLU A 380 -22.72 -24.21 -19.58
CA GLU A 380 -23.25 -23.03 -20.28
C GLU A 380 -22.40 -22.65 -21.50
N LEU A 381 -21.11 -23.02 -21.52
CA LEU A 381 -20.20 -22.74 -22.65
C LEU A 381 -20.58 -23.58 -23.87
N VAL A 382 -20.90 -24.86 -23.68
CA VAL A 382 -21.34 -25.75 -24.76
C VAL A 382 -22.62 -25.22 -25.40
N HIS A 383 -23.58 -24.75 -24.59
CA HIS A 383 -24.80 -24.14 -25.11
C HIS A 383 -24.54 -22.84 -25.88
N VAL A 384 -23.60 -22.00 -25.43
CA VAL A 384 -23.23 -20.77 -26.18
C VAL A 384 -22.55 -21.11 -27.50
N ALA A 385 -21.63 -22.08 -27.50
CA ALA A 385 -20.92 -22.54 -28.69
C ALA A 385 -21.84 -23.23 -29.72
N THR A 386 -22.92 -23.87 -29.26
CA THR A 386 -23.86 -24.61 -30.13
C THR A 386 -25.08 -23.80 -30.57
N SER A 387 -25.52 -22.79 -29.80
CA SER A 387 -26.81 -22.12 -30.03
C SER A 387 -26.77 -20.88 -30.92
N SER A 388 -25.61 -20.36 -31.31
CA SER A 388 -25.57 -19.07 -32.00
C SER A 388 -24.88 -19.13 -33.36
N GLN A 389 -25.63 -18.77 -34.42
CA GLN A 389 -25.06 -18.23 -35.67
C GLN A 389 -24.20 -16.96 -35.42
N ASN A 390 -24.34 -16.37 -34.23
CA ASN A 390 -23.53 -15.26 -33.68
C ASN A 390 -22.54 -15.71 -32.59
N ALA A 391 -22.35 -17.02 -32.35
CA ALA A 391 -21.18 -17.50 -31.60
C ALA A 391 -20.04 -17.29 -32.55
N VAL A 392 -19.49 -16.08 -32.53
CA VAL A 392 -18.12 -15.94 -32.97
C VAL A 392 -17.29 -16.61 -31.88
N ALA A 393 -17.19 -17.93 -32.00
CA ALA A 393 -16.19 -18.74 -31.35
C ALA A 393 -14.86 -18.20 -31.84
N TRP A 394 -14.29 -17.25 -31.11
CA TRP A 394 -12.99 -16.73 -31.46
C TRP A 394 -11.95 -17.78 -31.10
N GLU A 395 -11.27 -18.23 -32.14
CA GLU A 395 -10.25 -19.26 -32.12
C GLU A 395 -9.12 -18.91 -31.16
N ALA A 396 -8.77 -19.92 -30.39
CA ALA A 396 -7.75 -19.94 -29.36
C ALA A 396 -6.36 -19.65 -29.95
N SER A 397 -5.62 -18.70 -29.38
CA SER A 397 -4.18 -18.60 -29.65
C SER A 397 -3.46 -19.74 -28.90
N LEU A 398 -3.39 -20.90 -29.54
CA LEU A 398 -2.57 -22.05 -29.13
C LEU A 398 -1.17 -21.93 -29.73
N VAL A 399 -0.40 -20.91 -29.34
CA VAL A 399 1.06 -20.91 -29.51
C VAL A 399 1.71 -20.16 -28.35
N GLY A 400 2.17 -20.92 -27.36
CA GLY A 400 3.28 -20.52 -26.48
C GLY A 400 3.02 -19.41 -25.46
N LYS A 401 2.47 -19.80 -24.29
CA LYS A 401 2.45 -19.11 -22.98
C LYS A 401 1.18 -18.28 -22.66
N GLN A 402 0.40 -18.81 -21.72
CA GLN A 402 -0.58 -18.14 -20.83
C GLN A 402 -1.62 -17.18 -21.46
N GLY A 403 -2.83 -17.67 -21.82
CA GLY A 403 -3.98 -16.76 -21.99
C GLY A 403 -5.13 -17.22 -22.90
N PHE A 404 -5.98 -18.15 -22.45
CA PHE A 404 -7.27 -18.37 -23.10
C PHE A 404 -8.36 -17.54 -22.42
N VAL A 405 -9.02 -16.68 -23.18
CA VAL A 405 -10.22 -15.96 -22.76
C VAL A 405 -11.28 -16.05 -23.86
N LEU A 406 -12.43 -16.65 -23.55
CA LEU A 406 -13.59 -16.71 -24.46
C LEU A 406 -14.66 -15.74 -23.96
N GLY A 407 -15.23 -14.93 -24.85
CA GLY A 407 -16.23 -13.93 -24.49
C GLY A 407 -17.38 -13.87 -25.48
N GLY A 408 -18.62 -13.89 -24.98
CA GLY A 408 -19.83 -13.77 -25.80
C GLY A 408 -21.10 -13.76 -24.95
N ASN A 409 -22.12 -13.04 -25.42
CA ASN A 409 -23.45 -12.98 -24.78
C ASN A 409 -23.40 -12.70 -23.25
N LYS A 410 -22.69 -11.62 -22.86
CA LYS A 410 -22.47 -11.24 -21.44
C LYS A 410 -21.80 -12.31 -20.57
N ARG A 411 -21.09 -13.26 -21.17
CA ARG A 411 -20.32 -14.30 -20.47
C ARG A 411 -18.89 -14.26 -20.93
N VAL A 412 -17.96 -14.43 -19.99
CA VAL A 412 -16.54 -14.53 -20.30
C VAL A 412 -15.92 -15.65 -19.47
N TRP A 413 -15.09 -16.47 -20.09
CA TRP A 413 -14.33 -17.53 -19.44
C TRP A 413 -12.86 -17.19 -19.53
N MET A 414 -12.18 -17.16 -18.41
CA MET A 414 -10.78 -16.78 -18.27
C MET A 414 -10.00 -17.95 -17.67
N VAL A 415 -8.81 -18.19 -18.23
CA VAL A 415 -7.81 -19.08 -17.61
C VAL A 415 -7.06 -18.32 -16.52
N HIS A 416 -6.69 -19.03 -15.46
CA HIS A 416 -5.87 -18.47 -14.38
C HIS A 416 -4.55 -17.93 -14.92
N GLY A 417 -4.21 -16.68 -14.58
CA GLY A 417 -2.99 -16.02 -15.04
C GLY A 417 -3.02 -15.60 -16.51
N ALA A 418 -4.20 -15.37 -17.10
CA ALA A 418 -4.32 -14.79 -18.43
C ALA A 418 -3.72 -13.37 -18.47
N GLU A 419 -3.09 -13.00 -19.60
CA GLU A 419 -2.55 -11.66 -19.78
C GLU A 419 -3.64 -10.57 -19.74
N PRO A 420 -3.37 -9.38 -19.17
CA PRO A 420 -4.34 -8.28 -19.09
C PRO A 420 -5.04 -7.94 -20.42
N ARG A 421 -4.29 -7.95 -21.52
CA ARG A 421 -4.84 -7.67 -22.85
C ARG A 421 -5.83 -8.75 -23.31
N ALA A 422 -5.58 -10.02 -23.01
CA ALA A 422 -6.49 -11.12 -23.34
C ALA A 422 -7.79 -11.01 -22.52
N ILE A 423 -7.67 -10.64 -21.24
CA ILE A 423 -8.83 -10.37 -20.36
C ILE A 423 -9.69 -9.24 -20.90
N LEU A 424 -9.07 -8.12 -21.27
CA LEU A 424 -9.78 -6.97 -21.86
C LEU A 424 -10.49 -7.35 -23.16
N ARG A 425 -9.82 -8.14 -24.01
CA ARG A 425 -10.40 -8.60 -25.29
C ARG A 425 -11.63 -9.47 -25.06
N GLY A 426 -11.55 -10.42 -24.12
CA GLY A 426 -12.69 -11.27 -23.77
C GLY A 426 -13.86 -10.48 -23.17
N TYR A 427 -13.57 -9.57 -22.25
CA TYR A 427 -14.59 -8.74 -21.61
C TYR A 427 -15.25 -7.77 -22.60
N PHE A 428 -14.46 -7.22 -23.55
CA PHE A 428 -14.96 -6.43 -24.68
C PHE A 428 -15.90 -7.25 -25.55
N ALA A 429 -15.49 -8.45 -25.98
CA ALA A 429 -16.31 -9.34 -26.80
C ALA A 429 -17.63 -9.72 -26.09
N ALA A 430 -17.56 -10.08 -24.81
CA ALA A 430 -18.73 -10.41 -24.00
C ALA A 430 -19.71 -9.23 -23.87
N SER A 431 -19.18 -8.00 -23.77
CA SER A 431 -19.99 -6.79 -23.64
C SER A 431 -20.60 -6.33 -24.97
N MET A 432 -19.87 -6.52 -26.07
CA MET A 432 -20.20 -6.03 -27.42
C MET A 432 -20.95 -7.04 -28.29
N ALA A 433 -21.13 -8.28 -27.83
CA ALA A 433 -21.80 -9.35 -28.59
C ALA A 433 -23.17 -8.94 -29.18
N ASP A 434 -23.96 -8.15 -28.45
CA ASP A 434 -25.29 -7.70 -28.90
C ASP A 434 -25.25 -6.63 -30.01
N SER A 435 -24.07 -6.04 -30.27
CA SER A 435 -23.93 -4.90 -31.19
C SER A 435 -23.51 -5.27 -32.62
N GLY A 436 -23.29 -6.56 -32.91
CA GLY A 436 -22.98 -7.08 -34.26
C GLY A 436 -21.63 -6.64 -34.87
N LYS A 437 -20.80 -5.87 -34.15
CA LYS A 437 -19.52 -5.30 -34.62
C LYS A 437 -18.39 -5.60 -33.62
N VAL A 438 -17.96 -6.87 -33.57
CA VAL A 438 -17.31 -7.43 -32.37
C VAL A 438 -15.78 -7.24 -32.30
N MET A 439 -15.04 -7.08 -33.40
CA MET A 439 -13.56 -7.08 -33.35
C MET A 439 -12.83 -5.94 -34.06
N ASP A 440 -13.35 -5.36 -35.15
CA ASP A 440 -12.63 -4.31 -35.90
C ASP A 440 -12.32 -3.06 -35.05
N ASP A 441 -13.09 -2.88 -33.96
CA ASP A 441 -13.01 -1.74 -33.07
C ASP A 441 -12.17 -1.99 -31.80
N PHE A 442 -11.66 -3.22 -31.55
CA PHE A 442 -10.93 -3.50 -30.29
C PHE A 442 -9.60 -2.75 -30.22
N ASP A 443 -8.82 -2.72 -31.31
CA ASP A 443 -7.57 -1.98 -31.32
C ASP A 443 -7.81 -0.46 -31.22
N ALA A 444 -8.88 0.05 -31.85
CA ALA A 444 -9.31 1.44 -31.69
C ALA A 444 -9.73 1.75 -30.25
N PHE A 445 -10.43 0.82 -29.60
CA PHE A 445 -10.78 0.89 -28.19
C PHE A 445 -9.53 0.96 -27.31
N MET A 446 -8.55 0.07 -27.52
CA MET A 446 -7.31 0.02 -26.75
C MET A 446 -6.49 1.32 -26.91
N VAL A 447 -6.38 1.85 -28.14
CA VAL A 447 -5.72 3.13 -28.39
C VAL A 447 -6.38 4.26 -27.61
N GLN A 448 -7.73 4.33 -27.62
CA GLN A 448 -8.44 5.34 -26.85
C GLN A 448 -8.33 5.11 -25.33
N LEU A 449 -8.39 3.86 -24.87
CA LEU A 449 -8.27 3.48 -23.46
C LEU A 449 -6.94 4.01 -22.88
N LYS A 450 -5.84 3.74 -23.59
CA LYS A 450 -4.50 4.23 -23.24
C LYS A 450 -4.41 5.76 -23.35
N ALA A 451 -4.92 6.34 -24.43
CA ALA A 451 -4.89 7.80 -24.64
C ALA A 451 -5.67 8.58 -23.57
N LYS A 452 -6.69 7.97 -22.96
CA LYS A 452 -7.48 8.55 -21.85
C LYS A 452 -6.83 8.33 -20.48
N GLY A 453 -5.70 7.63 -20.39
CA GLY A 453 -4.92 7.46 -19.17
C GLY A 453 -5.32 6.26 -18.30
N TRP A 454 -5.98 5.25 -18.87
CA TRP A 454 -6.24 3.98 -18.18
C TRP A 454 -5.02 3.06 -18.20
N HIS A 455 -4.82 2.29 -17.14
CA HIS A 455 -3.73 1.32 -17.05
C HIS A 455 -4.16 -0.01 -17.67
N GLU A 456 -3.78 -0.25 -18.93
CA GLU A 456 -4.13 -1.47 -19.68
C GLU A 456 -3.53 -2.76 -19.09
N ASP A 457 -2.42 -2.63 -18.35
CA ASP A 457 -1.72 -3.75 -17.71
C ASP A 457 -2.26 -4.09 -16.30
N SER A 458 -3.17 -3.28 -15.75
CA SER A 458 -3.70 -3.43 -14.38
C SER A 458 -5.20 -3.70 -14.41
N VAL A 459 -5.55 -4.95 -14.69
CA VAL A 459 -6.93 -5.43 -14.86
C VAL A 459 -7.28 -6.42 -13.76
N HIS A 460 -8.15 -6.00 -12.85
CA HIS A 460 -8.62 -6.76 -11.70
C HIS A 460 -10.09 -7.12 -11.86
N VAL A 461 -10.36 -8.01 -12.81
CA VAL A 461 -11.63 -8.72 -12.94
C VAL A 461 -11.47 -10.05 -12.18
N ASP A 462 -12.55 -10.56 -11.58
CA ASP A 462 -12.57 -11.74 -10.69
C ASP A 462 -12.14 -13.03 -11.44
N GLN A 463 -10.84 -13.15 -11.71
CA GLN A 463 -10.23 -14.18 -12.57
C GLN A 463 -10.13 -15.52 -11.85
N ASP A 464 -9.95 -15.51 -10.53
CA ASP A 464 -9.59 -16.69 -9.75
C ASP A 464 -10.82 -17.48 -9.26
N VAL A 465 -12.01 -16.86 -9.31
CA VAL A 465 -13.26 -17.55 -9.01
C VAL A 465 -13.59 -18.48 -10.17
N ALA A 466 -13.51 -19.79 -9.91
CA ALA A 466 -13.82 -20.85 -10.87
C ALA A 466 -13.02 -20.76 -12.19
N ALA A 467 -11.79 -20.22 -12.13
CA ALA A 467 -10.89 -20.11 -13.28
C ALA A 467 -10.69 -21.46 -13.96
N ILE A 468 -10.65 -21.45 -15.30
CA ILE A 468 -10.32 -22.66 -16.05
C ILE A 468 -8.86 -23.02 -15.77
N LYS A 469 -8.62 -24.19 -15.17
CA LYS A 469 -7.29 -24.77 -15.03
C LYS A 469 -7.01 -25.60 -16.27
N VAL A 470 -6.04 -25.15 -17.07
CA VAL A 470 -5.57 -25.91 -18.24
C VAL A 470 -4.48 -26.85 -17.77
N GLU A 471 -4.77 -28.15 -17.68
CA GLU A 471 -3.72 -29.16 -17.51
C GLU A 471 -2.98 -29.32 -18.84
N SER A 472 -1.66 -29.08 -18.83
CA SER A 472 -0.83 -29.43 -19.98
C SER A 472 -0.76 -30.95 -20.08
N LYS A 473 -1.39 -31.52 -21.10
CA LYS A 473 -1.14 -32.92 -21.49
C LYS A 473 0.09 -33.01 -22.38
#